data_AF-A0AAV5UVZ3-F1
#
_entry.id   AF-A0AAV5UVZ3-F1
#
_cell.length_a   1.000
_cell.length_b   1.000
_cell.length_c   1.000
_cell.angle_alpha   90.00
_cell.angle_beta   90.00
_cell.angle_gamma   90.00
#
_symmetry.space_group_name_H-M   'P 1'
#
loop_
_entity.id
_entity.type
_entity.pdbx_description
1 polymer ?
#
loop_
_entity_poly.entity_id
_entity_poly.type
_entity_poly.pdbx_seq_one_letter_code
_entity_poly.pdbx_strand_id
1 'polypeptide(L)'
;LLAIGCALAAHHQMRLQRKDSLRKVLGREGRWEEYLASKTMLRADRASGHTQTVNDYDDAEYIGNITIGTPGQTFVVLLDTGSANLWIPDATCADGLGNPCANKNKFAASASSTYAENGKSWTIAYELGKAQGFLGEDTVRFGTDASALTVPKCTFGQAKSIATFFKNEVI
;
A
#
# COMPACT_ATOMS: atom_id res chain seq x y z
N LEU A 1 49.03 -11.07 -9.58
CA LEU A 1 47.83 -11.57 -8.85
C LEU A 1 46.60 -11.30 -9.71
N LEU A 2 45.96 -12.33 -10.25
CA LEU A 2 44.65 -12.20 -10.89
C LEU A 2 43.59 -12.37 -9.79
N ALA A 3 42.85 -11.32 -9.46
CA ALA A 3 41.70 -11.41 -8.59
C ALA A 3 40.50 -11.94 -9.40
N ILE A 4 40.19 -13.22 -9.25
CA ILE A 4 38.95 -13.81 -9.76
C ILE A 4 37.84 -13.36 -8.81
N GLY A 5 37.08 -12.34 -9.19
CA GLY A 5 35.90 -11.91 -8.45
C GLY A 5 34.75 -12.88 -8.72
N CYS A 6 34.39 -13.69 -7.72
CA CYS A 6 33.11 -14.41 -7.74
C CYS A 6 31.99 -13.41 -7.47
N ALA A 7 31.20 -13.07 -8.49
CA ALA A 7 29.93 -12.39 -8.32
C ALA A 7 28.87 -13.42 -7.91
N LEU A 8 28.49 -13.44 -6.63
CA LEU A 8 27.34 -14.22 -6.17
C LEU A 8 26.07 -13.43 -6.47
N ALA A 9 25.27 -13.89 -7.42
CA ALA A 9 23.94 -13.34 -7.65
C ALA A 9 23.00 -13.84 -6.54
N ALA A 10 22.68 -12.98 -5.58
CA ALA A 10 21.70 -13.30 -4.54
C ALA A 10 20.28 -13.20 -5.13
N HIS A 11 19.58 -14.33 -5.20
CA HIS A 11 18.19 -14.40 -5.63
C HIS A 11 17.25 -14.34 -4.42
N HIS A 12 16.41 -13.31 -4.36
CA HIS A 12 15.37 -13.17 -3.33
C HIS A 12 14.00 -13.30 -3.99
N GLN A 13 13.15 -14.16 -3.43
CA GLN A 13 11.80 -14.39 -3.96
C GLN A 13 10.77 -14.20 -2.86
N MET A 14 9.89 -13.22 -3.04
CA MET A 14 8.74 -13.02 -2.15
C MET A 14 7.54 -13.78 -2.70
N ARG A 15 6.91 -14.62 -1.87
CA ARG A 15 5.67 -15.30 -2.24
C ARG A 15 4.51 -14.32 -2.19
N LEU A 16 3.77 -14.23 -3.30
CA LEU A 16 2.57 -13.41 -3.43
C LEU A 16 1.31 -14.24 -3.27
N GLN A 17 0.24 -13.58 -2.82
CA GLN A 17 -1.10 -14.13 -2.80
C GLN A 17 -1.94 -13.40 -3.85
N ARG A 18 -2.72 -14.17 -4.61
CA ARG A 18 -3.69 -13.60 -5.55
C ARG A 18 -4.98 -13.31 -4.79
N LYS A 19 -5.41 -12.06 -4.79
CA LYS A 19 -6.74 -11.64 -4.34
C LYS A 19 -7.68 -11.59 -5.53
N ASP A 20 -8.90 -12.10 -5.35
CA ASP A 20 -9.92 -12.03 -6.39
C ASP A 20 -10.28 -10.57 -6.68
N SER A 21 -10.57 -10.30 -7.95
CA SER A 21 -10.91 -8.97 -8.41
C SER A 21 -12.23 -8.51 -7.80
N LEU A 22 -12.35 -7.23 -7.46
CA LEU A 22 -13.58 -6.68 -6.88
C LEU A 22 -14.78 -6.91 -7.80
N ARG A 23 -14.56 -6.85 -9.12
CA ARG A 23 -15.54 -7.22 -10.14
C ARG A 23 -16.07 -8.64 -9.99
N LYS A 24 -15.20 -9.64 -9.77
CA LYS A 24 -15.62 -11.03 -9.57
C LYS A 24 -16.37 -11.21 -8.25
N VAL A 25 -15.93 -10.52 -7.19
CA VAL A 25 -16.59 -10.57 -5.88
C VAL A 25 -17.99 -9.98 -5.98
N LEU A 26 -18.11 -8.73 -6.41
CA LEU A 26 -19.40 -8.04 -6.51
C LEU A 26 -20.33 -8.64 -7.57
N GLY A 27 -19.77 -9.21 -8.64
CA GLY A 27 -20.54 -9.96 -9.62
C GLY A 27 -21.21 -11.20 -9.03
N ARG A 28 -20.52 -11.94 -8.14
CA ARG A 28 -21.11 -13.06 -7.39
C ARG A 28 -22.16 -12.60 -6.37
N GLU A 29 -21.99 -11.42 -5.79
CA GLU A 29 -22.92 -10.84 -4.82
C GLU A 29 -24.13 -10.13 -5.46
N GLY A 30 -24.15 -9.96 -6.79
CA GLY A 30 -25.19 -9.20 -7.49
C GLY A 30 -25.14 -7.69 -7.26
N ARG A 31 -24.01 -7.16 -6.77
CA ARG A 31 -23.83 -5.75 -6.37
C ARG A 31 -22.98 -4.92 -7.34
N TRP A 32 -22.62 -5.52 -8.48
CA TRP A 32 -21.72 -4.90 -9.45
C TRP A 32 -22.30 -3.62 -10.09
N GLU A 33 -23.58 -3.62 -10.47
CA GLU A 33 -24.22 -2.45 -11.09
C GLU A 33 -24.36 -1.28 -10.12
N GLU A 34 -24.68 -1.54 -8.85
CA GLU A 34 -24.74 -0.52 -7.79
C GLU A 34 -23.37 0.14 -7.58
N TYR A 35 -22.31 -0.68 -7.59
CA TYR A 35 -20.94 -0.20 -7.50
C TYR A 35 -20.56 0.69 -8.70
N LEU A 36 -20.88 0.27 -9.92
CA LEU A 36 -20.60 1.06 -11.14
C LEU A 36 -21.36 2.40 -11.15
N ALA A 37 -22.62 2.41 -10.72
CA ALA A 37 -23.41 3.63 -10.59
C ALA A 37 -22.74 4.59 -9.57
N SER A 38 -22.34 4.06 -8.41
CA SER A 38 -21.64 4.84 -7.37
C SER A 38 -20.31 5.40 -7.86
N LYS A 39 -19.50 4.59 -8.55
CA LYS A 39 -18.20 4.99 -9.14
C LYS A 39 -18.39 6.10 -10.17
N THR A 40 -19.41 5.99 -11.02
CA THR A 40 -19.75 7.01 -12.03
C THR A 40 -20.14 8.35 -11.40
N MET A 41 -20.96 8.32 -10.34
CA MET A 41 -21.35 9.53 -9.60
C MET A 41 -20.13 10.24 -8.99
N LEU A 42 -19.25 9.48 -8.33
CA LEU A 42 -18.02 10.04 -7.74
C LEU A 42 -17.06 10.62 -8.80
N ARG A 43 -17.00 10.03 -10.00
CA ARG A 43 -16.22 10.55 -11.13
C ARG A 43 -16.81 11.84 -11.70
N ALA A 44 -18.13 11.91 -11.84
CA ALA A 44 -18.82 13.10 -12.32
C ALA A 44 -18.59 14.31 -11.39
N ASP A 45 -18.64 14.08 -10.07
CA ASP A 45 -18.36 15.11 -9.06
C ASP A 45 -16.90 15.59 -9.07
N ARG A 46 -15.99 14.80 -9.63
CA ARG A 46 -14.55 15.07 -9.67
C ARG A 46 -14.01 15.33 -11.08
N ALA A 47 -14.88 15.67 -12.04
CA ALA A 47 -14.49 15.92 -13.43
C ALA A 47 -13.37 16.96 -13.56
N SER A 48 -12.13 16.49 -13.53
CA SER A 48 -10.94 17.24 -13.89
C SER A 48 -10.71 17.08 -15.38
N GLY A 49 -10.43 18.17 -16.10
CA GLY A 49 -10.21 18.22 -17.55
C GLY A 49 -8.94 17.52 -18.05
N HIS A 50 -8.63 16.33 -17.53
CA HIS A 50 -7.56 15.48 -18.02
C HIS A 50 -8.04 14.70 -19.25
N THR A 51 -7.27 14.79 -20.34
CA THR A 51 -7.58 14.21 -21.65
C THR A 51 -7.27 12.72 -21.76
N GLN A 52 -6.62 12.14 -20.76
CA GLN A 52 -6.22 10.73 -20.74
C GLN A 52 -7.22 9.91 -19.95
N THR A 53 -7.86 8.94 -20.62
CA THR A 53 -8.75 7.98 -19.97
C THR A 53 -7.92 6.81 -19.46
N VAL A 54 -7.89 6.61 -18.13
CA VAL A 54 -7.33 5.41 -17.52
C VAL A 54 -8.46 4.42 -17.28
N ASN A 55 -8.40 3.27 -17.95
CA ASN A 55 -9.38 2.20 -17.76
C ASN A 55 -8.98 1.38 -16.53
N ASP A 56 -9.75 1.53 -15.46
CA ASP A 56 -9.67 0.67 -14.28
C ASP A 56 -10.73 -0.43 -14.40
N TYR A 57 -10.27 -1.68 -14.50
CA TYR A 57 -11.12 -2.86 -14.67
C TYR A 57 -11.44 -3.56 -13.34
N ASP A 58 -11.01 -2.98 -12.21
CA ASP A 58 -11.20 -3.55 -10.87
C ASP A 58 -10.71 -5.02 -10.82
N ASP A 59 -9.51 -5.23 -11.39
CA ASP A 59 -8.87 -6.50 -11.70
C ASP A 59 -8.26 -7.20 -10.47
N ALA A 60 -7.69 -8.39 -10.68
CA ALA A 60 -7.09 -9.17 -9.61
C ALA A 60 -5.81 -8.51 -9.09
N GLU A 61 -5.67 -8.49 -7.76
CA GLU A 61 -4.54 -7.89 -7.06
C GLU A 61 -3.56 -8.96 -6.61
N TYR A 62 -2.26 -8.66 -6.69
CA TYR A 62 -1.22 -9.47 -6.07
C TYR A 62 -0.70 -8.77 -4.82
N ILE A 63 -0.84 -9.45 -3.69
CA ILE A 63 -0.49 -8.91 -2.38
C ILE A 63 0.67 -9.67 -1.78
N GLY A 64 1.52 -8.96 -1.04
CA GLY A 64 2.70 -9.51 -0.39
C GLY A 64 2.78 -9.08 1.06
N ASN A 65 3.31 -9.96 1.90
CA ASN A 65 3.59 -9.64 3.30
C ASN A 65 4.95 -8.95 3.40
N ILE A 66 4.99 -7.81 4.09
CA ILE A 66 6.22 -7.13 4.44
C ILE A 66 6.29 -6.91 5.95
N THR A 67 7.48 -6.61 6.45
CA THR A 67 7.62 -6.04 7.80
C THR A 67 8.35 -4.71 7.75
N ILE A 68 7.97 -3.79 8.64
CA ILE A 68 8.63 -2.50 8.80
C ILE A 68 9.03 -2.32 10.26
N GLY A 69 10.27 -1.94 10.51
CA GLY A 69 10.78 -1.65 11.84
C GLY A 69 11.57 -2.78 12.51
N THR A 70 11.97 -2.52 13.75
CA THR A 70 12.70 -3.45 14.62
C THR A 70 12.15 -3.36 16.05
N PRO A 71 11.45 -4.39 16.57
CA PRO A 71 11.00 -5.60 15.86
C PRO A 71 10.05 -5.25 14.70
N GLY A 72 10.00 -6.14 13.70
CA GLY A 72 9.22 -5.90 12.48
C GLY A 72 7.71 -5.92 12.73
N GLN A 73 7.02 -4.86 12.31
CA GLN A 73 5.56 -4.75 12.30
C GLN A 73 5.03 -5.22 10.95
N THR A 74 4.06 -6.15 10.92
CA THR A 74 3.62 -6.82 9.70
C THR A 74 2.55 -6.04 8.94
N PHE A 75 2.71 -5.95 7.63
CA PHE A 75 1.74 -5.36 6.71
C PHE A 75 1.53 -6.27 5.50
N VAL A 76 0.35 -6.19 4.92
CA VAL A 76 0.02 -6.82 3.64
C VAL A 76 -0.14 -5.68 2.65
N VAL A 77 0.70 -5.66 1.62
CA VAL A 77 0.75 -4.55 0.65
C VAL A 77 0.34 -5.00 -0.73
N LEU A 78 -0.28 -4.09 -1.47
CA LEU A 78 -0.50 -4.26 -2.91
C LEU A 78 0.81 -4.00 -3.67
N LEU A 79 1.19 -4.91 -4.56
CA LEU A 79 2.36 -4.71 -5.41
C LEU A 79 1.95 -3.99 -6.70
N ASP A 80 2.12 -2.68 -6.68
CA ASP A 80 1.81 -1.80 -7.79
C ASP A 80 3.08 -1.43 -8.58
N THR A 81 3.20 -1.93 -9.82
CA THR A 81 4.29 -1.56 -10.73
C THR A 81 4.08 -0.19 -11.40
N GLY A 82 2.90 0.41 -11.25
CA GLY A 82 2.52 1.71 -11.81
C GLY A 82 2.99 2.91 -10.97
N SER A 83 3.52 2.68 -9.78
CA SER A 83 4.04 3.73 -8.89
C SER A 83 5.40 3.34 -8.26
N ALA A 84 6.04 4.31 -7.62
CA ALA A 84 7.36 4.14 -7.00
C ALA A 84 7.35 4.41 -5.48
N ASN A 85 6.17 4.51 -4.86
CA ASN A 85 6.03 4.89 -3.46
C ASN A 85 5.46 3.75 -2.61
N LEU A 86 6.09 3.50 -1.47
CA LEU A 86 5.52 2.69 -0.39
C LEU A 86 4.88 3.62 0.65
N TRP A 87 3.66 3.32 1.07
CA TRP A 87 3.03 3.97 2.20
C TRP A 87 2.11 3.00 2.95
N ILE A 88 2.00 3.18 4.26
CA ILE A 88 1.25 2.32 5.19
C ILE A 88 0.44 3.24 6.13
N PRO A 89 -0.71 2.81 6.68
CA PRO A 89 -1.41 3.56 7.72
C PRO A 89 -0.53 3.83 8.93
N ASP A 90 -0.51 5.07 9.39
CA ASP A 90 0.16 5.45 10.62
C ASP A 90 -0.72 5.13 11.84
N ALA A 91 -0.11 4.93 13.02
CA ALA A 91 -0.84 4.79 14.27
C ALA A 91 -1.75 6.00 14.57
N THR A 92 -1.42 7.19 14.05
CA THR A 92 -2.28 8.39 14.15
C THR A 92 -3.41 8.43 13.12
N CYS A 93 -3.49 7.47 12.18
CA CYS A 93 -4.67 7.36 11.33
C CYS A 93 -5.87 6.94 12.18
N ALA A 94 -6.89 7.80 12.23
CA ALA A 94 -7.99 7.67 13.18
C ALA A 94 -8.71 6.32 13.10
N ASP A 95 -9.09 5.80 14.26
CA ASP A 95 -10.04 4.70 14.40
C ASP A 95 -11.48 5.22 14.44
N GLY A 96 -12.44 4.37 14.07
CA GLY A 96 -13.86 4.69 14.20
C GLY A 96 -14.74 4.05 13.12
N LEU A 97 -16.05 3.96 13.42
CA LEU A 97 -17.04 3.44 12.50
C LEU A 97 -17.05 4.26 11.20
N GLY A 98 -16.72 3.62 10.08
CA GLY A 98 -16.67 4.28 8.77
C GLY A 98 -15.31 4.86 8.40
N ASN A 99 -14.33 4.91 9.31
CA ASN A 99 -12.97 5.31 8.95
C ASN A 99 -12.28 4.17 8.16
N PRO A 100 -11.69 4.46 6.99
CA PRO A 100 -11.01 3.43 6.19
C PRO A 100 -9.76 2.84 6.86
N CYS A 101 -9.18 3.46 7.89
CA CYS A 101 -8.04 2.92 8.65
C CYS A 101 -8.43 1.94 9.77
N ALA A 102 -9.71 1.84 10.16
CA ALA A 102 -10.12 1.17 11.40
C ALA A 102 -9.77 -0.34 11.48
N ASN A 103 -9.77 -1.03 10.34
CA ASN A 103 -9.52 -2.47 10.28
C ASN A 103 -8.15 -2.82 9.66
N LYS A 104 -7.20 -1.88 9.71
CA LYS A 104 -5.89 -2.03 9.06
C LYS A 104 -4.78 -2.05 10.08
N ASN A 105 -3.71 -2.79 9.77
CA ASN A 105 -2.48 -2.69 10.54
C ASN A 105 -1.93 -1.28 10.41
N LYS A 106 -1.46 -0.72 11.52
CA LYS A 106 -0.93 0.64 11.58
C LYS A 106 0.50 0.60 12.07
N PHE A 107 1.34 1.40 11.46
CA PHE A 107 2.72 1.56 11.85
C PHE A 107 2.82 2.43 13.10
N ALA A 108 3.39 1.87 14.16
CA ALA A 108 3.70 2.57 15.40
C ALA A 108 5.22 2.85 15.44
N ALA A 109 5.60 4.10 15.11
CA ALA A 109 7.00 4.53 15.14
C ALA A 109 7.68 4.29 16.51
N SER A 110 6.95 4.51 17.61
CA SER A 110 7.45 4.28 18.98
C SER A 110 7.75 2.82 19.30
N ALA A 111 7.27 1.88 18.50
CA ALA A 111 7.50 0.44 18.66
C ALA A 111 8.70 -0.07 17.83
N SER A 112 9.42 0.81 17.12
CA SER A 112 10.58 0.45 16.30
C SER A 112 11.86 1.14 16.78
N SER A 113 12.89 0.37 17.09
CA SER A 113 14.21 0.88 17.48
C SER A 113 15.04 1.37 16.30
N THR A 114 14.65 1.08 15.06
CA THR A 114 15.36 1.49 13.84
C THR A 114 14.67 2.64 13.11
N TYR A 115 13.54 3.13 13.63
CA TYR A 115 12.82 4.24 13.06
C TYR A 115 13.62 5.54 13.16
N ALA A 116 13.65 6.28 12.05
CA ALA A 116 14.16 7.64 11.98
C ALA A 116 13.05 8.57 11.45
N GLU A 117 12.83 9.66 12.18
CA GLU A 117 11.85 10.66 11.78
C GLU A 117 12.33 11.43 10.54
N ASN A 118 11.43 11.60 9.57
CA ASN A 118 11.62 12.49 8.42
C ASN A 118 10.61 13.64 8.47
N GLY A 119 9.33 13.33 8.66
CA GLY A 119 8.28 14.31 8.97
C GLY A 119 7.78 15.13 7.77
N LYS A 120 8.44 15.05 6.59
CA LYS A 120 8.00 15.76 5.39
C LYS A 120 6.62 15.30 4.95
N SER A 121 5.69 16.23 4.80
CA SER A 121 4.32 15.94 4.35
C SER A 121 4.28 15.40 2.90
N TRP A 122 3.34 14.50 2.63
CA TRP A 122 3.04 14.00 1.29
C TRP A 122 1.53 13.90 1.05
N THR A 123 1.15 13.89 -0.23
CA THR A 123 -0.23 13.69 -0.69
C THR A 123 -0.19 13.01 -2.04
N ILE A 124 -0.94 11.91 -2.18
CA ILE A 124 -1.18 11.23 -3.45
C ILE A 124 -2.67 11.37 -3.77
N ALA A 125 -2.98 11.96 -4.92
CA ALA A 125 -4.35 12.07 -5.42
C ALA A 125 -4.67 10.85 -6.28
N TYR A 126 -5.78 10.17 -5.94
CA TYR A 126 -6.39 9.11 -6.71
C TYR A 126 -7.66 9.64 -7.40
N GLU A 127 -8.25 8.85 -8.29
CA GLU A 127 -9.46 9.25 -9.03
C GLU A 127 -10.69 9.43 -8.13
N LEU A 128 -10.78 8.71 -7.01
CA LEU A 128 -11.93 8.75 -6.09
C LEU A 128 -11.62 9.30 -4.68
N GLY A 129 -10.36 9.68 -4.43
CA GLY A 129 -9.99 10.42 -3.23
C GLY A 129 -8.50 10.71 -3.17
N LYS A 130 -7.92 10.75 -1.97
CA LYS A 130 -6.49 10.98 -1.75
C LYS A 130 -6.01 10.19 -0.53
N ALA A 131 -4.71 9.91 -0.50
CA ALA A 131 -4.00 9.49 0.70
C ALA A 131 -3.02 10.60 1.10
N GLN A 132 -2.92 10.88 2.40
CA GLN A 132 -2.10 11.97 2.92
C GLN A 132 -1.45 11.60 4.25
N GLY A 133 -0.26 12.14 4.47
CA GLY A 133 0.51 11.85 5.66
C GLY A 133 1.86 12.54 5.66
N PHE A 134 2.83 11.88 6.28
CA PHE A 134 4.22 12.34 6.40
C PHE A 134 5.18 11.20 6.10
N LEU A 135 6.42 11.51 5.74
CA LEU A 135 7.46 10.52 5.48
C LEU A 135 8.09 10.05 6.78
N GLY A 136 8.51 8.79 6.81
CA GLY A 136 9.39 8.21 7.81
C GLY A 136 10.46 7.34 7.14
N GLU A 137 11.49 7.01 7.90
CA GLU A 137 12.52 6.09 7.46
C GLU A 137 12.62 4.92 8.44
N ASP A 138 12.63 3.68 7.94
CA ASP A 138 12.85 2.50 8.76
C ASP A 138 13.38 1.33 7.91
N THR A 139 13.64 0.20 8.56
CA THR A 139 14.02 -1.04 7.89
C THR A 139 12.78 -1.75 7.35
N VAL A 140 12.70 -1.88 6.03
CA VAL A 140 11.63 -2.62 5.33
C VAL A 140 12.15 -3.99 4.94
N ARG A 141 11.35 -5.04 5.16
CA ARG A 141 11.67 -6.40 4.74
C ARG A 141 10.57 -6.96 3.86
N PHE A 142 10.94 -7.46 2.68
CA PHE A 142 10.03 -8.08 1.74
C PHE A 142 9.92 -9.58 2.03
N GLY A 143 8.83 -9.99 2.67
CA GLY A 143 8.67 -11.30 3.31
C GLY A 143 8.67 -11.21 4.84
N THR A 144 8.40 -12.35 5.48
CA THR A 144 8.28 -12.45 6.95
C THR A 144 9.23 -13.50 7.57
N ASP A 145 9.95 -14.25 6.73
CA ASP A 145 10.89 -15.29 7.16
C ASP A 145 12.36 -14.85 6.98
N ALA A 146 13.29 -15.74 7.32
CA ALA A 146 14.73 -15.46 7.27
C ALA A 146 15.29 -15.20 5.85
N SER A 147 14.54 -15.51 4.79
CA SER A 147 14.92 -15.25 3.41
C SER A 147 14.46 -13.87 2.90
N ALA A 148 13.76 -13.10 3.74
CA ALA A 148 13.23 -11.80 3.38
C ALA A 148 14.34 -10.81 2.98
N LEU A 149 14.18 -10.17 1.82
CA LEU A 149 15.06 -9.10 1.39
C LEU A 149 14.92 -7.92 2.36
N THR A 150 16.00 -7.60 3.08
CA THR A 150 16.04 -6.53 4.06
C THR A 150 16.63 -5.26 3.44
N VAL A 151 15.86 -4.18 3.46
CA VAL A 151 16.24 -2.87 2.96
C VAL A 151 16.26 -1.89 4.14
N PRO A 152 17.44 -1.62 4.73
CA PRO A 152 17.56 -0.64 5.80
C PRO A 152 17.37 0.78 5.24
N LYS A 153 16.96 1.71 6.11
CA LYS A 153 16.84 3.14 5.77
C LYS A 153 15.93 3.41 4.56
N CYS A 154 14.86 2.62 4.43
CA CYS A 154 13.89 2.83 3.37
C CYS A 154 12.94 3.96 3.79
N THR A 155 12.80 4.98 2.94
CA THR A 155 11.79 6.03 3.14
C THR A 155 10.42 5.54 2.68
N PHE A 156 9.41 5.69 3.52
CA PHE A 156 8.03 5.33 3.22
C PHE A 156 7.05 6.37 3.78
N GLY A 157 5.82 6.37 3.26
CA GLY A 157 4.74 7.22 3.75
C GLY A 157 4.02 6.63 4.96
N GLN A 158 3.90 7.41 6.03
CA GLN A 158 3.03 7.16 7.17
C GLN A 158 1.71 7.93 6.94
N ALA A 159 0.67 7.22 6.52
CA ALA A 159 -0.61 7.83 6.14
C ALA A 159 -1.46 8.17 7.37
N LYS A 160 -1.81 9.46 7.53
CA LYS A 160 -2.73 9.94 8.57
C LYS A 160 -4.19 9.87 8.15
N SER A 161 -4.44 9.85 6.85
CA SER A 161 -5.76 9.78 6.26
C SER A 161 -5.69 9.13 4.88
N ILE A 162 -6.69 8.32 4.58
CA ILE A 162 -6.86 7.63 3.31
C ILE A 162 -8.31 7.77 2.85
N ALA A 163 -8.53 7.68 1.55
CA ALA A 163 -9.86 7.76 0.98
C ALA A 163 -10.75 6.57 1.39
N THR A 164 -12.06 6.78 1.40
CA THR A 164 -13.06 5.79 1.83
C THR A 164 -13.06 4.52 0.98
N PHE A 165 -12.70 4.61 -0.30
CA PHE A 165 -12.63 3.43 -1.18
C PHE A 165 -11.57 2.41 -0.72
N PHE A 166 -10.56 2.81 0.06
CA PHE A 166 -9.59 1.88 0.64
C PHE A 166 -10.14 1.04 1.80
N LYS A 167 -11.35 1.31 2.30
CA LYS A 167 -11.90 0.66 3.49
C LYS A 167 -11.90 -0.86 3.40
N ASN A 168 -12.21 -1.42 2.23
CA ASN A 168 -12.26 -2.87 1.99
C ASN A 168 -11.05 -3.39 1.20
N GLU A 169 -10.10 -2.52 0.85
CA GLU A 169 -8.93 -2.88 0.07
C GLU A 169 -7.73 -3.23 0.95
N VAL A 170 -6.73 -3.87 0.34
CA VAL A 170 -5.41 -4.01 0.96
C VAL A 170 -4.68 -2.66 0.77
N ILE A 171 -3.71 -2.36 1.65
CA ILE A 171 -2.85 -1.17 1.52
C ILE A 171 -1.42 -1.63 1.35
#